data_AF-A0AAV5SIJ8-F1
#
_entry.id   AF-A0AAV5SIJ8-F1
#
_cell.length_a   1.000
_cell.length_b   1.000
_cell.length_c   1.000
_cell.angle_alpha   90.00
_cell.angle_beta   90.00
_cell.angle_gamma   90.00
#
_symmetry.space_group_name_H-M   'P 1'
#
loop_
_entity.id
_entity.type
_entity.pdbx_description
1 polymer ?
#
loop_
_entity_poly.entity_id
_entity_poly.type
_entity_poly.pdbx_seq_one_letter_code
_entity_poly.pdbx_strand_id
1 'polypeptide(L)'
;LLVVLFLLPVVLSLNCMHKALVDYIIYDERGVATSGGQNDMTMGVQKCDVAMDRCVIFAPMLVTEYMKLDVATKDLQYTNSIRGGNNKVSGSACMSQRDTDTIKAQKADICEGTSQPVTVSCYCTTDECTG
;
A
#
# COMPACT_ATOMS: atom_id res chain seq x y z
N LEU A 1 -12.84 44.06 17.33
CA LEU A 1 -12.17 43.53 16.13
C LEU A 1 -11.89 42.06 16.40
N LEU A 2 -12.70 41.14 15.87
CA LEU A 2 -12.52 39.70 16.05
C LEU A 2 -11.56 39.21 14.95
N VAL A 3 -10.32 38.91 15.30
CA VAL A 3 -9.35 38.31 14.37
C VAL A 3 -9.69 36.83 14.27
N VAL A 4 -10.49 36.46 13.27
CA VAL A 4 -10.69 35.06 12.89
C VAL A 4 -9.41 34.61 12.20
N LEU A 5 -8.53 33.97 12.97
CA LEU A 5 -7.34 33.29 12.45
C LEU A 5 -7.83 32.12 11.58
N PHE A 6 -7.83 32.29 10.27
CA PHE A 6 -7.97 31.17 9.33
C PHE A 6 -6.71 30.31 9.45
N LEU A 7 -6.75 29.29 10.30
CA LEU A 7 -5.81 28.18 10.27
C LEU A 7 -6.09 27.41 8.96
N LEU A 8 -5.40 27.77 7.88
CA LEU A 8 -5.36 26.94 6.69
C LEU A 8 -4.83 25.57 7.13
N PRO A 9 -5.53 24.47 6.83
CA PRO A 9 -4.96 23.15 7.05
C PRO A 9 -3.72 23.07 6.18
N VAL A 10 -2.54 23.08 6.81
CA VAL A 10 -1.30 22.75 6.11
C VAL A 10 -1.48 21.31 5.68
N VAL A 11 -1.67 21.11 4.39
CA VAL A 11 -1.75 19.77 3.81
C VAL A 11 -0.33 19.23 3.80
N LEU A 12 0.08 18.69 4.94
CA LEU A 12 1.35 18.02 5.10
C LEU A 12 1.25 16.71 4.33
N SER A 13 1.98 16.64 3.22
CA SER A 13 2.20 15.41 2.47
C SER A 13 3.04 14.48 3.34
N LEU A 14 2.50 13.29 3.59
CA LEU A 14 3.08 12.24 4.42
C LEU A 14 4.31 11.61 3.75
N ASN A 15 5.22 11.08 4.56
CA ASN A 15 6.29 10.20 4.11
C ASN A 15 6.01 8.78 4.59
N CYS A 16 5.89 7.81 3.68
CA CYS A 16 5.56 6.42 4.03
C CYS A 16 6.56 5.45 3.41
N MET A 17 6.75 4.29 4.03
CA MET A 17 7.56 3.21 3.48
C MET A 17 6.83 2.48 2.36
N HIS A 18 7.50 2.34 1.22
CA HIS A 18 7.00 1.62 0.05
C HIS A 18 7.76 0.30 -0.09
N LYS A 19 7.07 -0.82 0.14
CA LYS A 19 7.59 -2.18 -0.05
C LYS A 19 6.50 -3.12 -0.52
N ALA A 20 6.82 -4.07 -1.39
CA ALA A 20 5.87 -5.05 -1.90
C ALA A 20 6.49 -6.45 -1.89
N LEU A 21 5.68 -7.43 -1.50
CA LEU A 21 5.94 -8.84 -1.75
C LEU A 21 4.89 -9.32 -2.76
N VAL A 22 5.36 -9.75 -3.93
CA VAL A 22 4.51 -10.16 -5.05
C VAL A 22 4.68 -11.65 -5.30
N ASP A 23 3.60 -12.40 -5.12
CA ASP A 23 3.53 -13.82 -5.41
C ASP A 23 3.17 -14.03 -6.89
N TYR A 24 3.78 -15.01 -7.52
CA TYR A 24 3.39 -15.49 -8.84
C TYR A 24 3.26 -17.02 -8.86
N ILE A 25 2.35 -17.50 -9.71
CA ILE A 25 2.13 -18.92 -9.97
C ILE A 25 2.46 -19.18 -11.43
N ILE A 26 3.24 -20.23 -11.68
CA ILE A 26 3.56 -20.70 -13.03
C ILE A 26 2.58 -21.82 -13.35
N TYR A 27 1.95 -21.72 -14.52
CA TYR A 27 0.99 -22.70 -15.02
C TYR A 27 1.59 -23.46 -16.20
N ASP A 28 1.29 -24.75 -16.32
CA ASP A 28 1.54 -25.49 -17.56
C ASP A 28 0.54 -25.08 -18.66
N GLU A 29 0.74 -25.63 -19.87
CA GLU A 29 -0.14 -25.39 -21.03
C GLU A 29 -1.60 -25.84 -20.82
N ARG A 30 -1.87 -26.64 -19.78
CA ARG A 30 -3.21 -27.11 -19.40
C ARG A 30 -3.85 -26.24 -18.32
N GLY A 31 -3.18 -25.17 -17.89
CA GLY A 31 -3.64 -24.29 -16.82
C GLY A 31 -3.46 -24.87 -15.42
N VAL A 32 -2.62 -25.89 -15.24
CA VAL A 32 -2.32 -26.48 -13.92
C VAL A 32 -1.12 -25.76 -13.31
N ALA A 33 -1.25 -25.33 -12.05
CA ALA A 33 -0.15 -24.71 -11.32
C ALA A 33 0.99 -25.72 -11.12
N THR A 34 2.19 -25.40 -11.60
CA THR A 34 3.38 -26.28 -11.55
C THR A 34 4.43 -25.79 -10.55
N SER A 35 4.52 -24.48 -10.35
CA SER A 35 5.41 -23.88 -9.35
C SER A 35 4.94 -22.47 -9.01
N GLY A 36 5.64 -21.82 -8.09
CA GLY A 36 5.44 -20.42 -7.78
C GLY A 36 6.72 -19.81 -7.24
N GLY A 37 6.70 -18.49 -7.10
CA GLY A 37 7.80 -17.76 -6.49
C GLY A 37 7.31 -16.43 -5.96
N GLN A 38 8.26 -15.69 -5.37
CA GLN A 38 7.99 -14.40 -4.76
C GLN A 38 9.06 -13.41 -5.19
N ASN A 39 8.64 -12.17 -5.45
CA ASN A 39 9.54 -11.04 -5.66
C ASN A 39 9.29 -10.03 -4.54
N ASP A 40 10.34 -9.75 -3.76
CA ASP A 40 10.36 -8.66 -2.79
C ASP A 40 10.92 -7.41 -3.47
N MET A 41 10.30 -6.27 -3.22
CA MET A 41 10.75 -4.96 -3.67
C MET A 41 10.62 -3.97 -2.53
N THR A 42 11.71 -3.23 -2.31
CA THR A 42 11.75 -2.15 -1.33
C THR A 42 12.17 -0.86 -2.04
N MET A 43 11.29 0.14 -2.04
CA MET A 43 11.56 1.47 -2.57
C MET A 43 11.97 2.47 -1.48
N GLY A 44 11.91 2.07 -0.21
CA GLY A 44 12.21 2.94 0.92
C GLY A 44 11.09 3.92 1.23
N VAL A 45 11.42 4.96 1.99
CA VAL A 45 10.48 6.02 2.35
C VAL A 45 10.24 6.94 1.16
N GLN A 46 8.98 7.10 0.78
CA GLN A 46 8.51 7.93 -0.33
C GLN A 46 7.54 8.98 0.18
N LYS A 47 7.59 10.15 -0.45
CA LYS A 47 6.65 11.23 -0.18
C LYS A 47 5.33 10.95 -0.89
N CYS A 48 4.23 10.93 -0.13
CA CYS A 48 2.89 10.69 -0.64
C CYS A 48 2.34 11.86 -1.43
N ASP A 49 1.58 11.55 -2.47
CA ASP A 49 0.67 12.54 -3.05
C ASP A 49 -0.33 13.05 -1.99
N VAL A 50 -0.81 14.27 -2.16
CA VAL A 50 -1.80 14.90 -1.26
C VAL A 50 -3.07 14.04 -1.12
N ALA A 51 -3.48 13.34 -2.18
CA ALA A 51 -4.64 12.45 -2.16
C ALA A 51 -4.34 11.03 -1.62
N MET A 52 -3.10 10.79 -1.18
CA MET A 52 -2.59 9.50 -0.66
C MET A 52 -2.12 9.67 0.78
N ASP A 53 -3.00 10.21 1.61
CA ASP A 53 -2.71 10.70 2.96
C ASP A 53 -2.77 9.62 4.07
N ARG A 54 -2.55 8.36 3.71
CA ARG A 54 -2.50 7.22 4.64
C ARG A 54 -1.24 6.40 4.37
N CYS A 55 -0.40 6.19 5.38
CA CYS A 55 0.59 5.12 5.31
C CYS A 55 -0.12 3.82 5.65
N VAL A 56 -0.03 2.84 4.77
CA VAL A 56 -0.76 1.57 4.91
C VAL A 56 0.21 0.41 4.86
N ILE A 57 0.03 -0.58 5.75
CA ILE A 57 0.47 -1.95 5.54
C ILE A 57 -0.76 -2.77 5.17
N PHE A 58 -0.75 -3.42 4.01
CA PHE A 58 -1.91 -4.17 3.51
C PHE A 58 -1.63 -5.68 3.51
N ALA A 59 -2.65 -6.43 3.95
CA ALA A 59 -2.65 -7.88 3.89
C ALA A 59 -2.62 -8.39 2.44
N PRO A 60 -2.15 -9.63 2.20
CA PRO A 60 -2.13 -10.22 0.86
C PRO A 60 -3.50 -10.16 0.19
N MET A 61 -3.55 -9.54 -0.98
CA MET A 61 -4.72 -9.48 -1.85
C MET A 61 -4.35 -9.91 -3.27
N LEU A 62 -5.33 -10.29 -4.08
CA LEU A 62 -5.06 -10.60 -5.48
C LEU A 62 -4.51 -9.37 -6.19
N VAL A 63 -3.52 -9.55 -7.07
CA VAL A 63 -2.97 -8.45 -7.88
C VAL A 63 -4.08 -7.75 -8.68
N THR A 64 -5.06 -8.51 -9.18
CA THR A 64 -6.23 -7.95 -9.88
C THR A 64 -7.11 -7.05 -9.01
N GLU A 65 -7.20 -7.31 -7.71
CA GLU A 65 -7.93 -6.46 -6.77
C GLU A 65 -7.10 -5.23 -6.38
N TYR A 66 -5.78 -5.42 -6.17
CA TYR A 66 -4.85 -4.31 -5.95
C TYR A 66 -4.91 -3.28 -7.09
N MET A 67 -4.96 -3.74 -8.35
CA MET A 67 -4.99 -2.86 -9.53
C MET A 67 -6.24 -1.97 -9.62
N LYS A 68 -7.25 -2.18 -8.79
CA LYS A 68 -8.46 -1.34 -8.71
C LYS A 68 -8.33 -0.21 -7.68
N LEU A 69 -7.30 -0.23 -6.84
CA LEU A 69 -7.07 0.79 -5.82
C LEU A 69 -6.54 2.08 -6.43
N ASP A 70 -6.78 3.22 -5.76
CA ASP A 70 -6.26 4.50 -6.19
C ASP A 70 -4.72 4.46 -6.27
N VAL A 71 -4.03 3.79 -5.30
CA VAL A 71 -2.55 3.66 -5.32
C VAL A 71 -2.03 3.04 -6.62
N ALA A 72 -2.77 2.09 -7.21
CA ALA A 72 -2.39 1.45 -8.46
C ALA A 72 -2.41 2.41 -9.66
N THR A 73 -3.17 3.49 -9.57
CA THR A 73 -3.31 4.50 -10.63
C THR A 73 -2.46 5.74 -10.40
N LYS A 74 -2.18 6.10 -9.15
CA LYS A 74 -1.48 7.34 -8.80
C LYS A 74 0.01 7.13 -8.47
N ASP A 75 0.43 5.93 -8.09
CA ASP A 75 1.84 5.57 -7.92
C ASP A 75 2.27 4.54 -8.98
N LEU A 76 2.48 5.01 -10.20
CA LEU A 76 2.84 4.14 -11.33
C LEU A 76 4.21 3.48 -11.15
N GLN A 77 5.16 4.13 -10.47
CA GLN A 77 6.49 3.57 -10.26
C GLN A 77 6.42 2.35 -9.36
N TYR A 78 5.73 2.46 -8.22
CA TYR A 78 5.49 1.32 -7.32
C TYR A 78 4.65 0.23 -8.02
N THR A 79 3.58 0.63 -8.71
CA THR A 79 2.63 -0.29 -9.34
C THR A 79 3.21 -1.11 -10.48
N ASN A 80 4.06 -0.50 -11.31
CA ASN A 80 4.68 -1.21 -12.45
C ASN A 80 5.46 -2.44 -12.00
N SER A 81 6.01 -2.38 -10.80
CA SER A 81 6.79 -3.46 -10.22
C SER A 81 5.90 -4.60 -9.70
N ILE A 82 4.64 -4.30 -9.37
CA ILE A 82 3.62 -5.28 -8.94
C ILE A 82 2.91 -5.94 -10.13
N ARG A 83 2.73 -5.21 -11.24
CA ARG A 83 1.92 -5.63 -12.40
C ARG A 83 2.40 -6.93 -13.05
N GLY A 84 3.66 -7.31 -12.87
CA GLY A 84 4.19 -8.60 -13.35
C GLY A 84 3.69 -9.83 -12.59
N GLY A 85 3.14 -9.65 -11.38
CA GLY A 85 2.57 -10.73 -10.59
C GLY A 85 1.19 -11.16 -11.08
N ASN A 86 0.88 -12.44 -10.99
CA ASN A 86 -0.42 -13.00 -11.39
C ASN A 86 -1.19 -13.66 -10.24
N ASN A 87 -0.69 -13.58 -9.01
CA ASN A 87 -1.34 -14.14 -7.84
C ASN A 87 -1.65 -13.04 -6.82
N LYS A 88 -0.84 -12.91 -5.76
CA LYS A 88 -1.11 -12.01 -4.64
C LYS A 88 -0.02 -10.95 -4.49
N VAL A 89 -0.39 -9.86 -3.83
CA VAL A 89 0.52 -8.82 -3.38
C VAL A 89 0.19 -8.44 -1.94
N SER A 90 1.22 -8.32 -1.10
CA SER A 90 1.17 -7.65 0.21
C SER A 90 2.24 -6.57 0.26
N GLY A 91 2.17 -5.66 1.21
CA GLY A 91 3.18 -4.60 1.28
C GLY A 91 2.82 -3.42 2.14
N SER A 92 3.57 -2.34 1.97
CA SER A 92 3.26 -1.03 2.49
C SER A 92 3.39 0.05 1.41
N ALA A 93 2.53 1.07 1.46
CA ALA A 93 2.55 2.20 0.53
C ALA A 93 1.72 3.37 1.08
N CYS A 94 1.89 4.54 0.48
CA CYS A 94 0.91 5.62 0.53
C CYS A 94 -0.40 5.15 -0.14
N MET A 95 -1.53 5.33 0.53
CA MET A 95 -2.85 5.02 0.00
C MET A 95 -3.86 6.11 0.35
N SER A 96 -4.98 6.12 -0.36
CA SER A 96 -6.08 7.05 -0.09
C SER A 96 -6.98 6.53 1.04
N GLN A 97 -7.81 7.40 1.61
CA GLN A 97 -8.88 6.95 2.52
C GLN A 97 -9.77 5.88 1.87
N ARG A 98 -10.12 6.04 0.59
CA ARG A 98 -10.94 5.08 -0.15
C ARG A 98 -10.28 3.70 -0.21
N ASP A 99 -8.99 3.66 -0.46
CA ASP A 99 -8.24 2.40 -0.49
C ASP A 99 -8.27 1.75 0.88
N THR A 100 -8.03 2.52 1.96
CA THR A 100 -8.08 2.01 3.33
C THR A 100 -9.46 1.45 3.68
N ASP A 101 -10.54 2.10 3.24
CA ASP A 101 -11.91 1.63 3.46
C ASP A 101 -12.17 0.34 2.66
N THR A 102 -11.71 0.29 1.41
CA THR A 102 -11.88 -0.85 0.50
C THR A 102 -11.22 -2.11 1.05
N ILE A 103 -9.99 -1.99 1.55
CA ILE A 103 -9.23 -3.12 2.11
C ILE A 103 -9.53 -3.33 3.60
N LYS A 104 -10.44 -2.53 4.18
CA LYS A 104 -10.83 -2.55 5.60
C LYS A 104 -9.64 -2.45 6.54
N ALA A 105 -8.70 -1.56 6.22
CA ALA A 105 -7.53 -1.32 7.06
C ALA A 105 -7.93 -0.71 8.40
N GLN A 106 -7.29 -1.17 9.47
CA GLN A 106 -7.53 -0.69 10.83
C GLN A 106 -6.60 0.49 11.13
N LYS A 107 -7.16 1.55 11.71
CA LYS A 107 -6.34 2.68 12.14
C LYS A 107 -5.50 2.30 13.36
N ALA A 108 -4.22 2.62 13.32
CA ALA A 108 -3.32 2.56 14.47
C ALA A 108 -2.39 3.79 14.46
N ASP A 109 -1.72 4.05 15.58
CA ASP A 109 -0.68 5.10 15.64
C ASP A 109 0.61 4.64 14.94
N ILE A 110 0.94 3.35 15.08
CA ILE A 110 2.08 2.69 14.46
C ILE A 110 1.61 1.34 13.90
N CYS A 111 1.97 1.06 12.64
CA CYS A 111 1.73 -0.21 11.96
C CYS A 111 2.99 -1.09 11.88
N GLU A 112 4.14 -0.65 12.40
CA GLU A 112 5.39 -1.42 12.46
C GLU A 112 5.24 -2.82 13.08
N GLY A 113 6.11 -3.74 12.68
CA GLY A 113 6.23 -5.05 13.32
C GLY A 113 5.19 -6.09 12.92
N THR A 114 4.30 -5.79 11.96
CA THR A 114 3.51 -6.85 11.31
C THR A 114 4.44 -7.71 10.46
N SER A 115 4.91 -8.82 11.03
CA SER A 115 5.65 -9.85 10.31
C SER A 115 4.84 -10.30 9.10
N GLN A 116 5.51 -10.43 7.95
CA GLN A 116 4.90 -11.08 6.80
C GLN A 116 4.66 -12.57 7.15
N PRO A 117 3.47 -13.12 6.87
CA PRO A 117 2.35 -12.49 6.18
C PRO A 117 1.47 -11.64 7.11
N VAL A 118 1.20 -10.41 6.67
CA VAL A 118 0.25 -9.50 7.34
C VAL A 118 -1.16 -10.07 7.19
N THR A 119 -1.80 -10.44 8.29
CA THR A 119 -3.17 -11.01 8.24
C THR A 119 -4.27 -9.95 8.28
N VAL A 120 -3.94 -8.74 8.76
CA VAL A 120 -4.87 -7.61 8.89
C VAL A 120 -4.19 -6.35 8.38
N SER A 121 -4.85 -5.65 7.45
CA SER A 121 -4.36 -4.35 6.96
C SER A 121 -4.42 -3.29 8.06
N CYS A 122 -3.40 -2.45 8.15
CA CYS A 122 -3.24 -1.38 9.11
C CYS A 122 -2.97 -0.06 8.39
N TYR A 123 -3.48 1.06 8.91
CA TYR A 123 -3.11 2.38 8.41
C TYR A 123 -2.86 3.40 9.53
N CYS A 124 -2.06 4.40 9.21
CA CYS A 124 -1.70 5.51 10.09
C CYS A 124 -1.53 6.80 9.27
N THR A 125 -1.48 7.95 9.95
CA THR A 125 -1.46 9.30 9.35
C THR A 125 -0.29 10.14 9.82
N THR A 126 0.78 9.50 10.25
CA THR A 126 2.04 10.14 10.65
C THR A 126 3.19 9.60 9.80
N ASP A 127 4.25 10.38 9.64
CA ASP A 127 5.39 9.94 8.82
C ASP A 127 5.99 8.63 9.34
N GLU A 128 6.36 7.76 8.41
CA GLU A 128 7.13 6.53 8.60
C GLU A 128 6.51 5.50 9.56
N CYS A 129 5.24 5.65 9.93
CA CYS A 129 4.56 4.77 10.89
C CYS A 129 4.37 3.31 10.42
N THR A 130 4.79 2.97 9.20
CA THR A 130 4.78 1.61 8.63
C THR A 130 6.16 0.93 8.64
N GLY A 131 7.16 1.57 9.26
CA GLY A 131 8.53 1.08 9.45
C GLY A 131 9.53 1.58 8.44
#